data_AF-A0A8T2RDL3-F1
#
_entry.id   AF-A0A8T2RDL3-F1
#
_cell.length_a   1.000
_cell.length_b   1.000
_cell.length_c   1.000
_cell.angle_alpha   90.00
_cell.angle_beta   90.00
_cell.angle_gamma   90.00
#
_symmetry.space_group_name_H-M   'P 1'
#
loop_
_entity.id
_entity.type
_entity.pdbx_description
1 polymer ?
#
loop_
_entity_poly.entity_id
_entity_poly.type
_entity_poly.pdbx_seq_one_letter_code
_entity_poly.pdbx_strand_id
1 'polypeptide(L)'
;MLLQQLLLLPLALLHYTLLLLIYGLLLLHFNALCSAGQGTSSGTSDGSEEWGYVEVRGGAHMFWWLYKSPVQSSSDWPLILWLQGGLLKFLVLLVWLLETLKRLAH
;
A
#
# COMPACT_ATOMS: atom_id res chain seq x y z
N MET A 1 -15.16 15.56 -52.52
CA MET A 1 -14.61 14.67 -51.46
C MET A 1 -13.25 15.14 -50.96
N LEU A 2 -12.24 15.35 -51.82
CA LEU A 2 -10.88 15.78 -51.39
C LEU A 2 -10.85 17.14 -50.65
N LEU A 3 -11.61 18.13 -51.12
CA LEU A 3 -11.66 19.47 -50.47
C LEU A 3 -12.24 19.41 -49.05
N GLN A 4 -13.19 18.50 -48.82
CA GLN A 4 -13.82 18.29 -47.52
C GLN A 4 -12.87 17.58 -46.54
N GLN A 5 -12.04 16.64 -47.02
CA GLN A 5 -11.00 16.00 -46.21
C GLN A 5 -9.89 16.99 -45.82
N LEU A 6 -9.52 17.89 -46.72
CA LEU A 6 -8.46 18.87 -46.49
C LEU A 6 -8.86 19.92 -45.44
N LEU A 7 -10.15 20.23 -45.33
CA LEU A 7 -10.70 21.19 -44.36
C LEU A 7 -10.87 20.59 -42.95
N LEU A 8 -11.02 19.27 -42.84
CA LEU A 8 -11.18 18.55 -41.56
C LEU A 8 -9.83 18.21 -40.89
N LEU A 9 -8.75 18.16 -41.67
CA LEU A 9 -7.39 17.84 -41.23
C LEU A 9 -6.85 18.75 -40.10
N PRO A 10 -6.96 20.10 -40.16
CA PRO A 10 -6.51 20.98 -39.07
C PRO A 10 -7.36 20.83 -37.80
N LEU A 11 -8.66 20.55 -37.96
CA LEU A 11 -9.55 20.30 -36.84
C LEU A 11 -9.15 19.01 -36.12
N ALA A 12 -8.89 17.93 -36.86
CA ALA A 12 -8.43 16.66 -36.30
C ALA A 12 -7.07 16.79 -35.59
N LEU A 13 -6.14 17.57 -36.15
CA LEU A 13 -4.84 17.83 -35.54
C LEU A 13 -4.98 18.60 -34.21
N LEU A 14 -5.87 19.59 -34.15
CA LEU A 14 -6.15 20.34 -32.92
C LEU A 14 -6.73 19.46 -31.81
N HIS A 15 -7.67 18.57 -32.15
CA HIS A 15 -8.20 17.61 -31.19
C HIS A 15 -7.12 16.65 -30.69
N TYR A 16 -6.24 16.19 -31.58
CA TYR A 16 -5.14 15.31 -31.21
C TYR A 16 -4.14 16.00 -30.28
N THR A 17 -3.76 17.25 -30.55
CA THR A 17 -2.86 18.01 -29.67
C THR A 17 -3.50 18.31 -28.31
N LEU A 18 -4.80 18.60 -28.27
CA LEU A 18 -5.55 18.82 -27.04
C LEU A 18 -5.66 17.54 -26.20
N LEU A 19 -5.91 16.38 -26.82
CA LEU A 19 -5.91 15.10 -26.12
C LEU A 19 -4.53 14.76 -25.54
N LEU A 20 -3.46 15.01 -26.27
CA LEU A 20 -2.09 14.82 -25.78
C LEU A 20 -1.77 15.76 -24.60
N LEU A 21 -2.20 17.02 -24.65
CA LEU A 21 -2.03 17.97 -23.55
C LEU A 21 -2.79 17.53 -22.30
N ILE A 22 -4.05 17.10 -22.44
CA ILE A 22 -4.85 16.57 -21.34
C ILE A 22 -4.18 15.33 -20.74
N TYR A 23 -3.73 14.39 -21.57
CA TYR A 23 -3.03 13.20 -21.10
C TYR A 23 -1.74 13.54 -20.34
N GLY A 24 -0.95 14.51 -20.82
CA GLY A 24 0.23 15.00 -20.13
C GLY A 24 -0.09 15.64 -18.77
N LEU A 25 -1.15 16.44 -18.70
CA LEU A 25 -1.62 17.04 -17.44
C LEU A 25 -2.12 15.96 -16.47
N LEU A 26 -2.84 14.95 -16.96
CA LEU A 26 -3.31 13.82 -16.13
C LEU A 26 -2.14 13.02 -15.57
N LEU A 27 -1.10 12.75 -16.38
CA LEU A 27 0.12 12.08 -15.91
C LEU A 27 0.85 12.92 -14.85
N LEU A 28 0.97 14.24 -15.04
CA LEU A 28 1.59 15.13 -14.04
C LEU A 28 0.81 15.14 -12.72
N HIS A 29 -0.53 15.23 -12.78
CA HIS A 29 -1.37 15.17 -11.59
C HIS A 29 -1.28 13.82 -10.89
N PHE A 30 -1.27 12.70 -11.63
CA PHE A 30 -1.15 11.36 -11.06
C PHE A 30 0.19 11.18 -10.34
N ASN A 31 1.30 11.58 -10.95
CA ASN A 31 2.62 11.52 -10.31
C ASN A 31 2.69 12.40 -9.06
N ALA A 32 2.14 13.62 -9.09
CA ALA A 32 2.06 14.49 -7.93
C ALA A 32 1.24 13.88 -6.78
N LEU A 33 0.13 13.21 -7.11
CA LEU A 33 -0.73 12.54 -6.12
C LEU A 33 -0.02 11.35 -5.47
N CYS A 34 0.68 10.54 -6.25
CA CYS A 34 1.46 9.41 -5.74
C CYS A 34 2.64 9.85 -4.87
N SER A 35 3.25 11.01 -5.18
CA SER A 35 4.36 11.58 -4.40
C SER A 35 3.93 12.11 -3.03
N ALA A 36 2.64 12.28 -2.78
CA ALA A 36 2.09 12.71 -1.50
C ALA A 36 1.95 11.55 -0.48
N GLY A 37 2.27 10.32 -0.87
CA GLY A 37 2.34 9.16 0.02
C GLY A 37 3.59 9.15 0.90
N GLN A 38 3.92 10.25 1.57
CA GLN A 38 4.84 10.17 2.70
C GLN A 38 4.12 9.44 3.83
N GLY A 39 4.73 8.37 4.34
CA GLY A 39 4.14 7.45 5.31
C GLY A 39 3.39 8.20 6.42
N THR A 40 2.07 8.19 6.34
CA THR A 40 1.22 8.74 7.40
C THR A 40 1.19 7.71 8.51
N SER A 41 1.95 7.95 9.58
CA SER A 41 1.67 7.27 10.84
C SER A 41 0.41 7.86 11.45
N SER A 42 -0.41 7.00 12.02
CA SER A 42 -1.62 7.34 12.77
C SER A 42 -1.54 6.63 14.09
N GLY A 43 -2.20 7.15 15.11
CA GLY A 43 -2.12 6.59 16.44
C GLY A 43 -3.28 7.01 17.31
N THR A 44 -3.30 6.48 18.51
CA THR A 44 -4.28 6.86 19.52
C THR A 44 -3.95 8.24 20.11
N SER A 45 -4.97 8.94 20.61
CA SER A 45 -4.81 10.31 21.15
C SER A 45 -3.98 10.36 22.44
N ASP A 46 -3.95 9.26 23.19
CA ASP A 46 -3.10 9.05 24.36
C ASP A 46 -1.65 8.66 24.00
N GLY A 47 -1.37 8.42 22.72
CA GLY A 47 -0.04 8.11 22.19
C GLY A 47 0.51 6.74 22.60
N SER A 48 -0.34 5.87 23.16
CA SER A 48 -0.01 4.50 23.52
C SER A 48 0.18 3.61 22.31
N GLU A 49 -0.51 3.91 21.21
CA GLU A 49 -0.43 3.13 19.98
C GLU A 49 -0.11 4.04 18.79
N GLU A 50 0.77 3.54 17.92
CA GLU A 50 1.10 4.17 16.64
C GLU A 50 1.24 3.10 15.57
N TRP A 51 0.64 3.29 14.41
CA TRP A 51 0.71 2.38 13.29
C TRP A 51 0.91 3.14 11.99
N GLY A 52 1.47 2.48 11.00
CA GLY A 52 1.73 3.11 9.72
C GLY A 52 2.25 2.16 8.67
N TYR A 53 2.59 2.74 7.53
CA TYR A 53 3.22 2.05 6.41
C TYR A 53 4.60 2.63 6.18
N VAL A 54 5.57 1.75 5.97
CA VAL A 54 6.93 2.12 5.55
C VAL A 54 7.22 1.48 4.21
N GLU A 55 7.73 2.25 3.25
CA GLU A 55 8.17 1.70 1.98
C GLU A 55 9.48 0.93 2.17
N VAL A 56 9.49 -0.36 1.85
CA VAL A 56 10.67 -1.23 1.99
C VAL A 56 11.44 -1.40 0.68
N ARG A 57 10.77 -1.16 -0.45
CA ARG A 57 11.32 -1.09 -1.81
C ARG A 57 10.30 -0.35 -2.70
N GLY A 58 10.73 0.14 -3.86
CA GLY A 58 9.86 0.82 -4.82
C GLY A 58 8.51 0.12 -5.03
N GLY A 59 7.43 0.74 -4.54
CA GLY A 59 6.06 0.25 -4.66
C GLY A 59 5.68 -0.92 -3.75
N ALA A 60 6.49 -1.29 -2.75
CA ALA A 60 6.11 -2.25 -1.72
C ALA A 60 6.19 -1.61 -0.33
N HIS A 61 5.06 -1.63 0.36
CA HIS A 61 4.88 -1.04 1.68
C HIS A 61 4.72 -2.14 2.73
N MET A 62 5.41 -1.99 3.85
CA MET A 62 5.29 -2.82 5.05
C MET A 62 4.45 -2.07 6.07
N PHE A 63 3.44 -2.75 6.61
CA PHE A 63 2.69 -2.25 7.76
C PHE A 63 3.45 -2.51 9.05
N TRP A 64 3.40 -1.57 9.99
CA TRP A 64 3.91 -1.73 11.35
C TRP A 64 2.93 -1.16 12.38
N TRP A 65 2.96 -1.70 13.60
CA TRP A 65 2.18 -1.23 14.75
C TRP A 65 3.05 -1.28 16.00
N LEU A 66 3.26 -0.12 16.63
CA LEU A 66 3.98 0.10 17.86
C LEU A 66 3.00 0.28 19.01
N TYR A 67 3.21 -0.46 20.09
CA TYR A 67 2.50 -0.32 21.36
C TYR A 67 3.49 0.12 22.44
N LYS A 68 3.21 1.23 23.12
CA LYS A 68 4.02 1.77 24.21
C LYS A 68 3.52 1.25 25.55
N SER A 69 4.46 0.96 26.45
CA SER A 69 4.13 0.50 27.80
C SER A 69 3.35 1.58 28.57
N PRO A 70 2.25 1.22 29.27
CA PRO A 70 1.46 2.17 30.08
C PRO A 70 2.16 2.58 31.39
N VAL A 71 3.26 1.94 31.76
CA VAL A 71 4.04 2.26 32.97
C VAL A 71 5.01 3.40 32.64
N GLN A 72 5.01 4.48 33.43
CA GLN A 72 5.89 5.65 33.22
C GLN A 72 7.33 5.21 32.98
N SER A 73 7.83 5.48 31.76
CA SER A 73 9.08 4.94 31.27
C SER A 73 10.26 5.84 31.65
N SER A 74 11.12 5.32 32.53
CA SER A 74 12.55 5.65 32.44
C SER A 74 13.03 5.35 31.01
N SER A 75 14.02 6.09 30.49
CA SER A 75 14.52 5.96 29.10
C SER A 75 15.09 4.57 28.72
N ASP A 76 15.05 3.58 29.61
CA ASP A 76 15.81 2.34 29.52
C ASP A 76 14.96 1.09 29.16
N TRP A 77 13.73 1.27 28.69
CA TRP A 77 12.89 0.12 28.31
C TRP A 77 13.31 -0.52 26.97
N PRO A 78 13.37 -1.86 26.89
CA PRO A 78 13.73 -2.54 25.65
C PRO A 78 12.61 -2.44 24.60
N LEU A 79 12.99 -2.21 23.34
CA LEU A 79 12.08 -2.32 22.20
C LEU A 79 11.94 -3.78 21.79
N ILE A 80 10.73 -4.32 21.86
CA ILE A 80 10.41 -5.68 21.40
C ILE A 80 9.86 -5.59 19.98
N LEU A 81 10.57 -6.20 19.02
CA LEU A 81 10.10 -6.32 17.64
C LEU A 81 9.44 -7.69 17.43
N TRP A 82 8.14 -7.70 17.12
CA TRP A 82 7.41 -8.92 16.81
C TRP A 82 7.26 -9.09 15.29
N LEU A 83 7.90 -10.11 14.72
CA LEU A 83 7.79 -10.46 13.31
C LEU A 83 7.19 -11.86 13.16
N GLN A 84 6.13 -11.99 12.38
CA GLN A 84 5.54 -13.29 12.10
C GLN A 84 6.01 -13.81 10.73
N GLY A 85 6.74 -14.93 10.73
CA GLY A 85 7.17 -15.61 9.51
C GLY A 85 6.02 -16.33 8.78
N GLY A 86 6.07 -16.32 7.45
CA GLY A 86 5.18 -17.04 6.56
C GLY A 86 5.88 -18.22 5.89
N LEU A 87 5.79 -19.40 6.52
CA LEU A 87 5.97 -20.72 5.88
C LEU A 87 5.46 -21.82 6.81
N LEU A 88 5.63 -21.64 8.12
CA LEU A 88 5.27 -22.61 9.15
C LEU A 88 3.79 -22.57 9.58
N LYS A 89 3.03 -21.53 9.21
CA LYS A 89 1.59 -21.42 9.52
C LYS A 89 0.78 -22.54 8.86
N PHE A 90 1.16 -22.94 7.64
CA PHE A 90 0.50 -24.05 6.93
C PHE A 90 0.82 -25.40 7.54
N LEU A 91 2.02 -25.60 8.08
CA LEU A 91 2.41 -26.87 8.69
C LEU A 91 1.67 -27.12 10.01
N VAL A 92 1.51 -26.09 10.84
CA VAL A 92 0.75 -26.17 12.10
C VAL A 92 -0.75 -26.39 11.83
N LEU A 93 -1.31 -25.72 10.82
CA LEU A 93 -2.70 -25.94 10.42
C LEU A 93 -2.92 -27.36 9.86
N LEU A 94 -1.97 -27.88 9.08
CA LEU A 94 -2.00 -29.24 8.52
C LEU A 94 -1.88 -30.29 9.63
N VAL A 95 -1.00 -30.11 10.60
CA VAL A 95 -0.88 -31.00 11.77
C VAL A 95 -2.16 -30.99 12.59
N TRP A 96 -2.75 -29.83 12.84
CA TRP A 96 -4.02 -29.70 13.55
C TRP A 96 -5.19 -30.35 12.78
N LEU A 97 -5.22 -30.17 11.46
CA LEU A 97 -6.23 -30.77 10.58
C LEU A 97 -6.12 -32.30 10.58
N LEU A 98 -4.92 -32.86 10.43
CA LEU A 98 -4.69 -34.30 10.45
C LEU A 98 -5.08 -34.93 11.79
N GLU A 99 -4.78 -34.25 12.90
CA GLU A 99 -5.16 -34.74 14.23
C GLU A 99 -6.68 -34.66 14.46
N THR A 100 -7.33 -33.65 13.90
CA THR A 100 -8.79 -33.52 13.94
C THR A 100 -9.47 -34.61 13.10
N LEU A 101 -8.95 -34.91 11.92
CA LEU A 101 -9.48 -35.99 11.08
C LEU A 101 -9.31 -37.37 11.72
N LYS A 102 -8.18 -37.62 12.40
CA LYS A 102 -7.99 -38.85 13.18
C LYS A 102 -8.99 -39.00 14.33
N ARG A 103 -9.32 -37.90 15.01
CA ARG A 103 -10.32 -37.86 16.08
C ARG A 103 -11.76 -38.09 15.60
N LEU A 104 -12.03 -37.86 14.31
CA LEU A 104 -13.34 -38.08 13.69
C LEU A 104 -13.48 -39.48 13.07
N ALA A 105 -12.38 -40.23 12.93
CA ALA A 105 -12.35 -41.58 12.38
C ALA A 105 -12.48 -42.69 13.44
N HIS A 106 -12.64 -42.32 14.72
CA HIS A 106 -12.94 -43.18 15.85
C HIS A 106 -14.28 -42.77 16.46
#